data_AF-A0A9R1B902-F1
#
_entry.id   AF-A0A9R1B902-F1
#
_cell.length_a   1.000
_cell.length_b   1.000
_cell.length_c   1.000
_cell.angle_alpha   90.00
_cell.angle_beta   90.00
_cell.angle_gamma   90.00
#
_symmetry.space_group_name_H-M   'P 1'
#
loop_
_entity.id
_entity.type
_entity.pdbx_description
1 polymer ?
#
loop_
_entity_poly.entity_id
_entity_poly.type
_entity_poly.pdbx_seq_one_letter_code
_entity_poly.pdbx_strand_id
1 'polypeptide(L)'
;MESLCVVAGKHVWSVRVDLHILDNEGNLIDAANIAALAALSTFRRPECTVSGDDGQQVTVHDSEVRDPLPLTIHHLPIAVTFAYFGDGNIMVIDPTYKEEAVMGGRMTATINSNGDVCAIQKAGGEGVMSSVIMQCLRIASVKAADITSKIKIHY
;
A
#
# COMPACT_ATOMS: atom_id res chain seq x y z
N MET A 1 7.11 7.92 10.52
CA MET A 1 7.36 7.13 11.74
C MET A 1 7.63 8.03 12.94
N GLU A 2 8.44 9.08 12.78
CA GLU A 2 8.71 10.07 13.83
C GLU A 2 7.45 10.75 14.38
N SER A 3 6.45 11.02 13.54
CA SER A 3 5.16 11.61 13.94
C SER A 3 4.31 10.74 14.87
N LEU A 4 4.69 9.48 15.08
CA LEU A 4 4.05 8.55 16.02
C LEU A 4 4.74 8.52 17.39
N CYS A 5 5.93 9.12 17.52
CA CYS A 5 6.62 9.22 18.80
C CYS A 5 5.89 10.24 19.69
N VAL A 6 5.55 9.81 20.91
CA VAL A 6 4.94 10.70 21.91
C VAL A 6 6.02 11.22 22.86
N VAL A 7 6.84 10.31 23.40
CA VAL A 7 8.00 10.62 24.24
C VAL A 7 9.15 9.71 23.86
N ALA A 8 10.27 10.30 23.42
CA ALA A 8 11.42 9.55 22.93
C ALA A 8 11.93 8.54 23.97
N GLY A 9 12.13 7.29 23.53
CA GLY A 9 12.60 6.21 24.39
C GLY A 9 11.60 5.70 25.44
N LYS A 10 10.38 6.26 25.51
CA LYS A 10 9.35 5.87 26.49
C LYS A 10 8.02 5.44 25.85
N HIS A 11 7.43 6.31 25.02
CA HIS A 11 6.08 6.11 24.50
C HIS A 11 5.98 6.42 23.01
N VAL A 12 5.40 5.49 22.27
CA VAL A 12 5.17 5.57 20.81
C VAL A 12 3.84 4.92 20.46
N TRP A 13 3.15 5.43 19.45
CA TRP A 13 1.98 4.77 18.90
C TRP A 13 2.40 3.56 18.05
N SER A 14 1.76 2.41 18.30
CA SER A 14 1.84 1.23 17.45
C SER A 14 0.60 1.16 16.57
N VAL A 15 0.78 1.22 15.26
CA VAL A 15 -0.31 1.12 14.28
C VAL A 15 -0.27 -0.26 13.65
N ARG A 16 -1.41 -0.97 13.69
CA ARG A 16 -1.60 -2.28 13.08
C ARG A 16 -2.71 -2.19 12.05
N VAL A 17 -2.49 -2.80 10.88
CA VAL A 17 -3.50 -2.95 9.83
C VAL A 17 -3.75 -4.45 9.67
N ASP A 18 -5.01 -4.85 9.83
CA ASP A 18 -5.45 -6.21 9.60
C ASP A 18 -6.29 -6.25 8.32
N LEU A 19 -5.94 -7.14 7.39
CA LEU A 19 -6.64 -7.32 6.12
C LEU A 19 -7.37 -8.67 6.12
N HIS A 20 -8.66 -8.65 5.81
CA HIS A 20 -9.49 -9.84 5.69
C HIS A 20 -9.94 -10.01 4.24
N ILE A 21 -9.57 -11.13 3.63
CA ILE A 21 -10.00 -11.46 2.27
C ILE A 21 -11.37 -12.11 2.36
N LEU A 22 -12.38 -11.45 1.78
CA LEU A 22 -13.77 -11.92 1.78
C LEU A 22 -14.09 -12.79 0.57
N ASP A 23 -13.57 -12.38 -0.59
CA ASP A 23 -13.70 -13.10 -1.86
C ASP A 23 -12.40 -12.96 -2.66
N ASN A 24 -11.99 -14.04 -3.32
CA ASN A 24 -10.76 -14.09 -4.09
C ASN A 24 -11.07 -14.38 -5.56
N GLU A 25 -11.23 -13.30 -6.33
CA GLU A 25 -11.40 -13.34 -7.79
C GLU A 25 -10.10 -12.99 -8.55
N GLY A 26 -8.93 -13.09 -7.90
CA GLY A 26 -7.62 -12.78 -8.46
C GLY A 26 -6.99 -11.50 -7.90
N ASN A 27 -5.70 -11.32 -8.18
CA ASN A 27 -4.90 -10.15 -7.87
C ASN A 27 -5.03 -9.60 -6.43
N LEU A 28 -4.99 -10.50 -5.45
CA LEU A 28 -5.10 -10.14 -4.03
C LEU A 28 -4.03 -9.15 -3.56
N ILE A 29 -2.87 -9.11 -4.20
CA ILE A 29 -1.77 -8.22 -3.81
C ILE A 29 -2.16 -6.76 -4.03
N ASP A 30 -2.68 -6.43 -5.21
CA ASP A 30 -3.06 -5.06 -5.54
C ASP A 30 -4.29 -4.64 -4.72
N ALA A 31 -5.27 -5.53 -4.56
CA ALA A 31 -6.45 -5.28 -3.72
C ALA A 31 -6.08 -5.05 -2.25
N ALA A 32 -5.22 -5.89 -1.67
CA ALA A 32 -4.73 -5.76 -0.29
C ALA A 32 -3.93 -4.47 -0.10
N ASN A 33 -3.07 -4.12 -1.06
CA ASN A 33 -2.30 -2.88 -1.04
C ASN A 33 -3.23 -1.65 -1.00
N ILE A 34 -4.22 -1.58 -1.90
CA ILE A 34 -5.18 -0.47 -1.94
C ILE A 34 -5.99 -0.41 -0.64
N ALA A 35 -6.47 -1.56 -0.15
CA ALA A 35 -7.22 -1.63 1.11
C ALA A 35 -6.41 -1.11 2.30
N ALA A 36 -5.13 -1.49 2.40
CA ALA A 36 -4.25 -1.00 3.47
C ALA A 36 -4.01 0.51 3.38
N LEU A 37 -3.78 1.05 2.17
CA LEU A 37 -3.59 2.49 1.98
C LEU A 37 -4.85 3.28 2.31
N ALA A 38 -6.01 2.78 1.90
CA ALA A 38 -7.30 3.39 2.22
C ALA A 38 -7.58 3.37 3.74
N ALA A 39 -7.31 2.24 4.40
CA ALA A 39 -7.45 2.11 5.85
C ALA A 39 -6.52 3.09 6.60
N LEU A 40 -5.25 3.19 6.21
CA LEU A 40 -4.30 4.12 6.83
C LEU A 40 -4.69 5.59 6.60
N SER A 41 -5.22 5.92 5.41
CA SER A 41 -5.60 7.30 5.05
C SER A 41 -6.88 7.77 5.76
N THR A 42 -7.81 6.84 6.02
CA THR A 42 -9.05 7.12 6.77
C THR A 42 -8.86 7.06 8.27
N PHE A 43 -7.93 6.24 8.76
CA PHE A 43 -7.71 6.07 10.19
C PHE A 43 -7.40 7.42 10.86
N ARG A 44 -8.01 7.62 12.02
CA ARG A 44 -7.72 8.74 12.90
C ARG A 44 -7.32 8.16 14.26
N ARG A 45 -6.16 8.56 14.76
CA ARG A 45 -5.69 8.17 16.09
C ARG A 45 -6.25 9.12 17.15
N PRO A 46 -6.48 8.65 18.38
CA PRO A 46 -6.77 9.54 19.50
C PRO A 46 -5.68 10.61 19.69
N GLU A 47 -6.11 11.80 20.11
CA GLU A 47 -5.18 12.84 20.54
C GLU A 47 -4.61 12.49 21.93
N CYS A 48 -3.36 12.87 22.19
CA CYS A 48 -2.76 12.74 23.51
C CYS A 48 -2.04 14.02 23.91
N THR A 49 -2.07 14.35 25.20
CA THR A 49 -1.28 15.44 25.78
C THR A 49 -0.19 14.86 26.67
N VAL A 50 0.99 15.47 26.60
CA VAL A 50 2.12 15.15 27.46
C VAL A 50 2.25 16.23 28.53
N SER A 51 2.31 15.84 29.80
CA SER A 51 2.47 16.74 30.94
C SER A 51 3.48 16.19 31.96
N GLY A 52 3.83 17.04 32.94
CA GLY A 52 4.85 16.76 33.95
C GLY A 52 6.29 16.93 33.44
N ASP A 53 7.24 16.93 34.36
CA ASP A 53 8.67 17.02 34.03
C ASP A 53 9.09 15.77 33.22
N ASP A 54 9.88 15.98 32.16
CA ASP A 54 10.37 14.94 31.24
C ASP A 54 9.30 14.02 30.62
N GLY A 55 8.06 14.51 30.49
CA GLY A 55 6.96 13.81 29.81
C GLY A 55 6.53 12.50 30.48
N GLN A 56 6.58 12.42 31.81
CA GLN A 56 6.17 11.24 32.55
C GLN A 56 4.67 10.95 32.49
N GLN A 57 3.83 11.95 32.20
CA GLN A 57 2.39 11.77 32.13
C GLN A 57 1.92 11.92 30.68
N VAL A 58 1.35 10.85 30.14
CA VAL A 58 0.68 10.83 28.84
C VAL A 58 -0.80 10.57 29.07
N THR A 59 -1.63 11.54 28.71
CA THR A 59 -3.09 11.41 28.77
C THR A 59 -3.61 11.25 27.35
N VAL A 60 -4.24 10.10 27.07
CA VAL A 60 -4.96 9.85 25.81
C VAL A 60 -6.40 10.34 25.99
N HIS A 61 -6.89 11.14 25.05
CA HIS A 61 -8.23 11.71 25.10
C HIS A 61 -9.20 10.88 24.27
N ASP A 62 -10.39 10.65 24.80
CA ASP A 62 -11.48 10.04 24.05
C ASP A 62 -11.94 10.95 22.91
N SER A 63 -12.48 10.34 21.85
CA SER A 63 -12.94 11.06 20.65
C SER A 63 -14.11 12.02 20.91
N GLU A 64 -14.83 11.84 22.03
CA GLU A 64 -15.89 12.76 22.46
C GLU A 64 -15.34 14.05 23.09
N VAL A 65 -14.10 14.01 23.58
CA VAL A 65 -13.45 15.12 24.28
C VAL A 65 -12.52 15.89 23.35
N ARG A 66 -11.80 15.20 22.46
CA ARG A 66 -10.91 15.80 21.48
C ARG A 66 -11.01 15.12 20.12
N ASP A 67 -10.92 15.93 19.07
CA ASP A 67 -10.95 15.44 17.69
C ASP A 67 -9.77 14.50 17.40
N PRO A 68 -10.03 13.29 16.90
CA PRO A 68 -8.99 12.37 16.47
C PRO A 68 -8.13 12.93 15.34
N LEU A 69 -6.82 12.65 15.39
CA LEU A 69 -5.84 13.17 14.44
C LEU A 69 -5.57 12.17 13.29
N PRO A 70 -5.44 12.63 12.04
CA PRO A 70 -5.01 11.76 10.94
C PRO A 70 -3.56 11.30 11.11
N LEU A 71 -3.22 10.19 10.45
CA LEU A 71 -1.83 9.78 10.29
C LEU A 71 -1.12 10.66 9.24
N THR A 72 0.16 10.93 9.46
CA THR A 72 1.01 11.56 8.46
C THR A 72 1.41 10.53 7.40
N ILE A 73 0.82 10.62 6.22
CA ILE A 73 1.15 9.76 5.07
C ILE A 73 1.88 10.60 4.03
N HIS A 74 3.14 10.27 3.76
CA HIS A 74 3.97 11.03 2.81
C HIS A 74 3.74 10.61 1.35
N HIS A 75 3.52 9.31 1.12
CA HIS A 75 3.38 8.73 -0.21
C HIS A 75 2.32 7.62 -0.20
N LEU A 76 1.71 7.38 -1.37
CA LEU A 76 0.75 6.31 -1.60
C LEU A 76 1.36 5.32 -2.62
N PRO A 77 2.12 4.32 -2.17
CA PRO A 77 2.74 3.33 -3.05
C PRO A 77 1.71 2.32 -3.57
N ILE A 78 1.38 2.39 -4.86
CA ILE A 78 0.38 1.52 -5.51
C ILE A 78 1.06 0.31 -6.12
N ALA A 79 0.59 -0.89 -5.77
CA ALA A 79 0.96 -2.14 -6.42
C ALA A 79 0.19 -2.32 -7.74
N VAL A 80 0.91 -2.75 -8.78
CA VAL A 80 0.37 -3.12 -10.09
C VAL A 80 0.96 -4.46 -10.50
N THR A 81 0.10 -5.47 -10.63
CA THR A 81 0.48 -6.84 -10.95
C THR A 81 0.22 -7.19 -12.42
N PHE A 82 1.22 -7.82 -13.02
CA PHE A 82 1.23 -8.32 -14.39
C PHE A 82 1.33 -9.84 -14.36
N ALA A 83 0.52 -10.53 -15.17
CA ALA A 83 0.64 -11.96 -15.41
C ALA A 83 1.13 -12.23 -16.83
N TYR A 84 1.99 -13.25 -16.96
CA TYR A 84 2.64 -13.65 -18.20
C TYR A 84 2.10 -14.99 -18.69
N PHE A 85 1.92 -15.11 -20.00
CA PHE A 85 1.48 -16.33 -20.68
C PHE A 85 2.29 -16.57 -21.95
N GLY A 86 2.31 -17.84 -22.39
CA GLY A 86 2.89 -18.25 -23.66
C GLY A 86 4.38 -17.95 -23.74
N ASP A 87 5.16 -18.42 -22.76
CA ASP A 87 6.61 -18.19 -22.64
C ASP A 87 6.98 -16.69 -22.52
N GLY A 88 6.17 -15.94 -21.78
CA GLY A 88 6.39 -14.51 -21.53
C GLY A 88 6.04 -13.57 -22.70
N ASN A 89 5.42 -14.06 -23.77
CA ASN A 89 5.07 -13.25 -24.94
C ASN A 89 3.75 -12.48 -24.78
N ILE A 90 2.85 -12.97 -23.94
CA ILE A 90 1.56 -12.34 -23.66
C ILE A 90 1.58 -11.85 -22.21
N MET A 91 1.10 -10.62 -22.01
CA MET A 91 1.04 -10.00 -20.70
C MET A 91 -0.33 -9.36 -20.48
N VAL A 92 -0.93 -9.65 -19.32
CA VAL A 92 -2.16 -9.00 -18.85
C VAL A 92 -1.87 -8.28 -17.53
N ILE A 93 -2.70 -7.30 -17.21
CA ILE A 93 -2.67 -6.54 -15.96
C ILE A 93 -3.91 -6.93 -15.19
N ASP A 94 -3.79 -7.03 -13.87
CA ASP A 94 -4.92 -7.36 -12.99
C ASP A 94 -5.54 -8.73 -13.33
N PRO A 95 -4.75 -9.82 -13.20
CA PRO A 95 -5.22 -11.14 -13.57
C PRO A 95 -6.38 -11.59 -12.68
N THR A 96 -7.45 -12.05 -13.32
CA THR A 96 -8.54 -12.76 -12.66
C THR A 96 -8.08 -14.10 -12.08
N TYR A 97 -8.88 -14.69 -11.20
CA TYR A 97 -8.62 -16.02 -10.62
C TYR A 97 -8.31 -17.08 -11.69
N LYS A 98 -9.02 -17.04 -12.82
CA LYS A 98 -8.81 -17.99 -13.94
C LYS A 98 -7.50 -17.72 -14.68
N GLU A 99 -7.12 -16.47 -14.84
CA GLU A 99 -5.86 -16.07 -15.46
C GLU A 99 -4.67 -16.42 -14.55
N GLU A 100 -4.78 -16.17 -13.24
CA GLU A 100 -3.77 -16.59 -12.26
C GLU A 100 -3.57 -18.12 -12.25
N ALA A 101 -4.65 -18.89 -12.45
CA ALA A 101 -4.57 -20.35 -12.46
C ALA A 101 -3.78 -20.92 -13.65
N VAL A 102 -3.63 -20.16 -14.74
CA VAL A 102 -2.99 -20.62 -15.98
C VAL A 102 -1.77 -19.79 -16.40
N MET A 103 -1.38 -18.79 -15.60
CA MET A 103 -0.21 -17.95 -15.89
C MET A 103 1.10 -18.73 -15.73
N GLY A 104 2.07 -18.46 -16.61
CA GLY A 104 3.43 -19.00 -16.52
C GLY A 104 4.31 -18.24 -15.54
N GLY A 105 3.92 -17.02 -15.15
CA GLY A 105 4.61 -16.23 -14.15
C GLY A 105 3.92 -14.89 -13.91
N ARG A 106 4.39 -14.14 -12.91
CA ARG A 106 3.91 -12.79 -12.61
C ARG A 106 5.01 -11.84 -12.16
N MET A 107 4.73 -10.56 -12.30
CA MET A 107 5.52 -9.48 -11.72
C MET A 107 4.61 -8.45 -11.07
N THR A 108 4.92 -8.04 -9.84
CA THR A 108 4.27 -6.91 -9.19
C THR A 108 5.26 -5.76 -9.09
N ALA A 109 4.87 -4.58 -9.53
CA ALA A 109 5.62 -3.34 -9.35
C ALA A 109 4.85 -2.42 -8.41
N THR A 110 5.52 -1.85 -7.42
CA THR A 110 4.95 -0.86 -6.50
C THR A 110 5.53 0.50 -6.80
N ILE A 111 4.69 1.49 -7.10
CA ILE A 111 5.12 2.82 -7.56
C ILE A 111 4.41 3.89 -6.73
N ASN A 112 5.16 4.89 -6.28
CA ASN A 112 4.61 6.03 -5.54
C ASN A 112 4.03 7.11 -6.47
N SER A 113 3.40 8.13 -5.87
CA SER A 113 2.83 9.27 -6.60
C SER A 113 3.84 10.14 -7.37
N ASN A 114 5.14 9.99 -7.07
CA ASN A 114 6.21 10.72 -7.75
C ASN A 114 6.74 9.96 -8.98
N GLY A 115 6.26 8.73 -9.20
CA GLY A 115 6.73 7.84 -10.26
C GLY A 115 7.95 7.00 -9.87
N ASP A 116 8.38 7.05 -8.60
CA ASP A 116 9.49 6.24 -8.13
C ASP A 116 9.05 4.80 -7.88
N VAL A 117 9.90 3.86 -8.25
CA VAL A 117 9.71 2.44 -7.96
C VAL A 117 10.08 2.18 -6.50
N CYS A 118 9.09 1.77 -5.68
CA CYS A 118 9.29 1.38 -4.30
C CYS A 118 9.72 -0.09 -4.17
N ALA A 119 9.17 -0.96 -5.01
CA ALA A 119 9.47 -2.39 -5.03
C ALA A 119 9.17 -3.02 -6.39
N ILE A 120 9.89 -4.08 -6.73
CA ILE A 120 9.58 -4.97 -7.84
C ILE A 120 9.72 -6.40 -7.32
N GLN A 121 8.70 -7.22 -7.57
CA GLN A 121 8.73 -8.63 -7.24
C GLN A 121 8.34 -9.46 -8.46
N LYS A 122 9.31 -10.17 -9.03
CA LYS A 122 9.06 -11.21 -10.05
C LYS A 122 9.07 -12.57 -9.36
N ALA A 123 7.88 -13.07 -9.00
CA ALA A 123 7.74 -14.28 -8.21
C ALA A 123 7.87 -15.54 -9.09
N GLY A 124 9.10 -16.00 -9.31
CA GLY A 124 9.36 -17.26 -10.03
C GLY A 124 8.84 -17.25 -11.48
N GLY A 125 8.40 -18.41 -11.94
CA GLY A 125 7.79 -18.60 -13.25
C GLY A 125 8.74 -18.43 -14.44
N GLU A 126 8.13 -18.28 -15.62
CA GLU A 126 8.81 -18.11 -16.91
C GLU A 126 9.83 -16.96 -16.91
N GLY A 127 10.90 -17.12 -17.68
CA GLY A 127 11.87 -16.04 -17.92
C GLY A 127 11.21 -14.89 -18.68
N VAL A 128 11.51 -13.65 -18.29
CA VAL A 128 10.97 -12.45 -18.95
C VAL A 128 12.13 -11.58 -19.38
N MET A 129 12.11 -11.11 -20.63
CA MET A 129 13.14 -10.20 -21.14
C MET A 129 13.12 -8.87 -20.39
N SER A 130 14.28 -8.27 -20.16
CA SER A 130 14.41 -6.98 -19.49
C SER A 130 13.62 -5.86 -20.18
N SER A 131 13.48 -5.92 -21.51
CA SER A 131 12.67 -4.98 -22.29
C SER A 131 11.18 -5.01 -21.88
N VAL A 132 10.64 -6.21 -21.65
CA VAL A 132 9.25 -6.40 -21.19
C VAL A 132 9.09 -5.90 -19.77
N ILE A 133 10.06 -6.14 -18.88
CA ILE A 133 10.05 -5.58 -17.52
C ILE A 133 10.02 -4.05 -17.57
N MET A 134 10.84 -3.42 -18.40
CA MET A 134 10.84 -1.97 -18.57
C MET A 134 9.51 -1.44 -19.12
N GLN A 135 8.86 -2.19 -20.02
CA GLN A 135 7.52 -1.87 -20.50
C GLN A 135 6.48 -1.96 -19.37
N CYS A 136 6.53 -3.01 -18.55
CA CYS A 136 5.66 -3.17 -17.39
C CYS A 136 5.79 -1.98 -16.43
N LEU A 137 7.01 -1.54 -16.12
CA LEU A 137 7.24 -0.41 -15.21
C LEU A 137 6.66 0.91 -15.74
N ARG A 138 6.77 1.16 -17.05
CA ARG A 138 6.14 2.34 -17.67
C ARG A 138 4.63 2.29 -17.54
N ILE A 139 4.02 1.14 -17.79
CA ILE A 139 2.57 0.96 -17.66
C ILE A 139 2.13 1.07 -16.21
N ALA A 140 2.87 0.46 -15.29
CA ALA A 140 2.61 0.52 -13.86
C ALA A 140 2.63 1.95 -13.36
N SER A 141 3.54 2.80 -13.83
CA SER A 141 3.62 4.21 -13.45
C SER A 141 2.34 4.97 -13.82
N VAL A 142 1.84 4.76 -15.05
CA VAL A 142 0.57 5.35 -15.50
C VAL A 142 -0.62 4.84 -14.68
N LYS A 143 -0.67 3.52 -14.40
CA LYS A 143 -1.76 2.91 -13.63
C LYS A 143 -1.75 3.34 -12.16
N ALA A 144 -0.58 3.41 -11.54
CA ALA A 144 -0.41 3.89 -10.18
C ALA A 144 -0.90 5.34 -10.02
N ALA A 145 -0.64 6.21 -11.01
CA ALA A 145 -1.13 7.59 -11.00
C ALA A 145 -2.67 7.68 -11.09
N ASP A 146 -3.30 6.87 -11.95
CA ASP A 146 -4.77 6.79 -12.06
C ASP A 146 -5.42 6.30 -10.76
N ILE A 147 -4.91 5.19 -10.20
CA ILE A 147 -5.41 4.62 -8.94
C ILE A 147 -5.22 5.60 -7.78
N THR A 148 -4.05 6.25 -7.68
CA THR A 148 -3.78 7.26 -6.65
C THR A 148 -4.79 8.40 -6.72
N SER A 149 -5.15 8.85 -7.93
CA SER A 149 -6.13 9.91 -8.12
C SER A 149 -7.51 9.50 -7.62
N LYS A 150 -7.92 8.24 -7.87
CA LYS A 150 -9.20 7.69 -7.38
C LYS A 150 -9.23 7.60 -5.85
N ILE A 151 -8.14 7.13 -5.23
CA ILE A 151 -8.04 7.06 -3.77
C ILE A 151 -8.19 8.47 -3.17
N LYS A 152 -7.56 9.50 -3.76
CA LYS A 152 -7.64 10.88 -3.27
C LYS A 152 -9.02 11.52 -3.42
N ILE A 153 -9.83 11.12 -4.41
CA ILE A 153 -11.18 11.69 -4.62
C ILE A 153 -12.15 11.30 -3.49
N HIS A 154 -11.91 10.18 -2.81
CA HIS A 154 -12.74 9.71 -1.71
C HIS A 154 -12.33 10.26 -0.34
N TYR A 155 -11.43 11.27 -0.30
CA TYR A 155 -10.95 11.94 0.92
C TYR A 155 -10.95 13.46 0.82
#